data_AF-A0A9E4FC64-F1
#
_entry.id   AF-A0A9E4FC64-F1
#
_cell.length_a   1.000
_cell.length_b   1.000
_cell.length_c   1.000
_cell.angle_alpha   90.00
_cell.angle_beta   90.00
_cell.angle_gamma   90.00
#
_symmetry.space_group_name_H-M   'P 1'
#
loop_
_entity.id
_entity.type
_entity.pdbx_description
1 polymer ?
#
loop_
_entity_poly.entity_id
_entity_poly.type
_entity_poly.pdbx_seq_one_letter_code
_entity_poly.pdbx_strand_id
1 'polypeptide(L)'
;MSPSVETAPVPSRGDAADDPAVWIHPEEPGRSLIVGTDKRSGLLVFDLAGNQRQYLAEGRFNNVDLRTGAWGRADLTIAVASAREPAELVVFELEHETGRVRVVARHDAVIDEPYGICLYLDGRRQPWIVMNGKDGLFVQFELRPDYGVAEARRWRTETQPEGCVADDEAGVLYIGEEEYGVWRLSADPSQPANLVSFAAIGDGVLQADVEGLAVYRTTDGTTGETKTYLVVSSQGDNSYAVYDVASRAHRGSFRIGGHPDIDETSETDGIAVTSTPLPGYPEGVLVVQDGDNPGQNQNFKLVSWVEVRAALGM
;
A
#
# COMPACT_ATOMS: atom_id res chain seq x y z
N MET A 1 6.38 19.49 -4.35
CA MET A 1 7.67 18.77 -4.27
C MET A 1 7.81 17.92 -5.52
N SER A 2 8.97 17.34 -5.78
CA SER A 2 9.22 16.62 -7.03
C SER A 2 9.71 15.20 -6.77
N PRO A 3 9.40 14.22 -7.63
CA PRO A 3 9.97 12.90 -7.51
C PRO A 3 11.46 12.92 -7.87
N SER A 4 12.23 12.02 -7.26
CA SER A 4 13.65 11.86 -7.56
C SER A 4 13.94 10.69 -8.49
N VAL A 5 13.02 9.73 -8.56
CA VAL A 5 13.08 8.53 -9.40
C VAL A 5 11.66 8.19 -9.86
N GLU A 6 11.54 7.63 -11.05
CA GLU A 6 10.34 6.94 -11.52
C GLU A 6 10.69 5.52 -11.97
N THR A 7 9.75 4.60 -11.88
CA THR A 7 9.96 3.22 -12.36
C THR A 7 9.86 3.15 -13.87
N ALA A 8 10.46 2.11 -14.46
CA ALA A 8 10.11 1.70 -15.81
C ALA A 8 8.58 1.53 -15.93
N PRO A 9 7.96 1.90 -17.06
CA PRO A 9 6.53 1.74 -17.27
C PRO A 9 6.05 0.30 -17.17
N VAL A 10 4.82 0.11 -16.68
CA VAL A 10 4.18 -1.20 -16.72
C VAL A 10 3.95 -1.65 -18.18
N PRO A 11 3.88 -2.97 -18.47
CA PRO A 11 3.75 -3.45 -19.84
C PRO A 11 2.38 -3.15 -20.47
N SER A 12 1.32 -3.07 -19.65
CA SER A 12 -0.04 -2.85 -20.16
C SER A 12 -0.35 -1.37 -20.41
N ARG A 13 -1.20 -1.13 -21.41
CA ARG A 13 -1.68 0.22 -21.77
C ARG A 13 -2.92 0.62 -20.99
N GLY A 14 -3.13 1.92 -20.88
CA GLY A 14 -4.27 2.53 -20.20
C GLY A 14 -4.18 2.31 -18.70
N ASP A 15 -5.34 2.29 -18.06
CA ASP A 15 -5.50 2.04 -16.63
C ASP A 15 -5.01 0.64 -16.22
N ALA A 16 -3.77 0.58 -15.71
CA ALA A 16 -2.96 -0.62 -15.57
C ALA A 16 -2.10 -0.63 -14.29
N ALA A 17 -1.18 0.32 -14.10
CA ALA A 17 -0.39 0.38 -12.86
C ALA A 17 -1.33 0.79 -11.73
N ASP A 18 -1.24 0.15 -10.57
CA ASP A 18 -2.26 0.34 -9.53
C ASP A 18 -1.62 0.56 -8.16
N ASP A 19 -0.98 -0.47 -7.60
CA ASP A 19 -0.58 -0.44 -6.19
C ASP A 19 0.88 -0.83 -5.98
N PRO A 20 1.65 -0.02 -5.24
CA PRO A 20 3.00 -0.37 -4.82
C PRO A 20 3.04 -0.97 -3.40
N ALA A 21 4.08 -1.75 -3.13
CA ALA A 21 4.53 -2.13 -1.81
C ALA A 21 6.06 -2.03 -1.74
N VAL A 22 6.60 -1.63 -0.58
CA VAL A 22 8.06 -1.43 -0.40
C VAL A 22 8.63 -2.54 0.46
N TRP A 23 9.48 -3.39 -0.12
CA TRP A 23 10.24 -4.39 0.62
C TRP A 23 11.59 -3.83 1.06
N ILE A 24 11.83 -3.84 2.37
CA ILE A 24 13.10 -3.44 2.96
C ILE A 24 14.01 -4.67 3.08
N HIS A 25 15.16 -4.61 2.40
CA HIS A 25 16.17 -5.65 2.57
C HIS A 25 16.76 -5.59 3.99
N PRO A 26 16.81 -6.70 4.75
CA PRO A 26 17.14 -6.67 6.18
C PRO A 26 18.56 -6.19 6.49
N GLU A 27 19.54 -6.50 5.64
CA GLU A 27 20.95 -6.19 5.90
C GLU A 27 21.56 -5.12 4.97
N GLU A 28 20.97 -4.89 3.79
CA GLU A 28 21.52 -4.07 2.72
C GLU A 28 20.43 -3.13 2.17
N PRO A 29 20.16 -1.98 2.82
CA PRO A 29 19.05 -1.10 2.45
C PRO A 29 19.02 -0.70 0.96
N GLY A 30 20.17 -0.59 0.30
CA GLY A 30 20.26 -0.31 -1.14
C GLY A 30 19.78 -1.43 -2.07
N ARG A 31 19.54 -2.64 -1.54
CA ARG A 31 18.95 -3.78 -2.26
C ARG A 31 17.45 -3.91 -2.03
N SER A 32 16.83 -2.95 -1.35
CA SER A 32 15.37 -2.89 -1.17
C SER A 32 14.67 -2.78 -2.52
N LEU A 33 13.41 -3.23 -2.55
CA LEU A 33 12.66 -3.40 -3.79
C LEU A 33 11.29 -2.73 -3.67
N ILE A 34 10.77 -2.32 -4.81
CA ILE A 34 9.37 -1.92 -4.97
C ILE A 34 8.68 -3.06 -5.68
N VAL A 35 7.60 -3.57 -5.10
CA VAL A 35 6.68 -4.49 -5.76
C VAL A 35 5.51 -3.67 -6.24
N GLY A 36 5.11 -3.80 -7.50
CA GLY A 36 3.99 -3.05 -8.07
C GLY A 36 3.05 -3.97 -8.83
N THR A 37 1.77 -3.64 -8.86
CA THR A 37 0.77 -4.36 -9.67
C THR A 37 0.56 -3.70 -11.03
N ASP A 38 0.31 -4.54 -12.02
CA ASP A 38 -0.37 -4.20 -13.26
C ASP A 38 -1.69 -4.97 -13.28
N LYS A 39 -2.82 -4.28 -13.03
CA LYS A 39 -4.18 -4.85 -12.93
C LYS A 39 -4.72 -5.47 -14.21
N ARG A 40 -3.93 -5.41 -15.28
CA ARG A 40 -4.21 -6.07 -16.55
C ARG A 40 -3.32 -7.27 -16.82
N SER A 41 -2.20 -7.46 -16.12
CA SER A 41 -1.24 -8.46 -16.55
C SER A 41 -0.41 -9.18 -15.49
N GLY A 42 -0.10 -8.58 -14.34
CA GLY A 42 0.77 -9.26 -13.38
C GLY A 42 1.41 -8.40 -12.30
N LEU A 43 2.48 -8.95 -11.72
CA LEU A 43 3.26 -8.33 -10.65
C LEU A 43 4.65 -7.95 -11.17
N LEU A 44 5.09 -6.75 -10.82
CA LEU A 44 6.39 -6.19 -11.17
C LEU A 44 7.24 -6.04 -9.92
N VAL A 45 8.55 -6.20 -10.08
CA VAL A 45 9.53 -5.92 -9.04
C VAL A 45 10.56 -4.96 -9.62
N PHE A 46 10.79 -3.84 -8.94
CA PHE A 46 11.72 -2.79 -9.32
C PHE A 46 12.79 -2.59 -8.23
N ASP A 47 13.99 -2.17 -8.64
CA ASP A 47 14.96 -1.62 -7.70
C ASP A 47 14.68 -0.14 -7.37
N LEU A 48 15.37 0.41 -6.37
CA LEU A 48 15.21 1.81 -5.95
C LEU A 48 15.61 2.83 -7.02
N ALA A 49 16.25 2.41 -8.11
CA ALA A 49 16.55 3.25 -9.26
C ALA A 49 15.48 3.13 -10.36
N GLY A 50 14.37 2.44 -10.07
CA GLY A 50 13.24 2.30 -10.97
C GLY A 50 13.39 1.20 -12.02
N ASN A 51 14.49 0.43 -12.02
CA ASN A 51 14.69 -0.59 -13.05
C ASN A 51 13.90 -1.85 -12.72
N GLN A 52 13.17 -2.37 -13.71
CA GLN A 52 12.47 -3.65 -13.56
C GLN A 52 13.46 -4.81 -13.38
N ARG A 53 13.33 -5.53 -12.27
CA ARG A 53 14.13 -6.71 -11.89
C ARG A 53 13.41 -8.01 -12.22
N GLN A 54 12.08 -8.02 -12.09
CA GLN A 54 11.25 -9.19 -12.35
C GLN A 54 9.87 -8.74 -12.83
N TYR A 55 9.26 -9.58 -13.67
CA TYR A 55 7.85 -9.49 -14.03
C TYR A 55 7.25 -10.90 -13.94
N LEU A 56 6.10 -11.01 -13.28
CA LEU A 56 5.32 -12.24 -13.12
C LEU A 56 3.98 -12.04 -13.83
N ALA A 57 3.86 -12.56 -15.06
CA ALA A 57 2.62 -12.57 -15.84
C ALA A 57 1.65 -13.64 -15.31
N GLU A 58 1.19 -13.47 -14.08
CA GLU A 58 0.58 -14.53 -13.27
C GLU A 58 -0.86 -14.22 -12.82
N GLY A 59 -1.49 -13.19 -13.37
CA GLY A 59 -2.89 -12.83 -13.09
C GLY A 59 -3.14 -11.33 -13.22
N ARG A 60 -4.41 -10.93 -13.19
CA ARG A 60 -4.81 -9.52 -13.16
C ARG A 60 -4.82 -9.00 -11.72
N PHE A 61 -3.63 -8.79 -11.16
CA PHE A 61 -3.46 -8.41 -9.75
C PHE A 61 -3.85 -6.96 -9.50
N ASN A 62 -4.72 -6.71 -8.53
CA ASN A 62 -5.18 -5.38 -8.21
C ASN A 62 -4.24 -4.66 -7.25
N ASN A 63 -4.33 -4.98 -5.96
CA ASN A 63 -3.46 -4.43 -4.92
C ASN A 63 -2.43 -5.47 -4.47
N VAL A 64 -1.37 -5.00 -3.83
CA VAL A 64 -0.34 -5.85 -3.24
C VAL A 64 0.11 -5.30 -1.90
N ASP A 65 0.26 -6.16 -0.90
CA ASP A 65 0.91 -5.80 0.35
C ASP A 65 1.88 -6.90 0.76
N LEU A 66 2.90 -6.53 1.54
CA LEU A 66 3.94 -7.44 2.01
C LEU A 66 4.30 -7.23 3.47
N ARG A 67 4.70 -8.31 4.13
CA ARG A 67 5.22 -8.26 5.51
C ARG A 67 6.41 -9.20 5.65
N THR A 68 7.48 -8.68 6.26
CA THR A 68 8.63 -9.48 6.66
C THR A 68 8.39 -10.05 8.05
N GLY A 69 8.64 -11.34 8.18
CA GLY A 69 8.68 -12.20 9.36
C GLY A 69 7.36 -12.65 9.96
N ALA A 70 6.42 -12.95 9.07
CA ALA A 70 5.26 -13.79 9.37
C ALA A 70 5.65 -15.07 10.13
N TRP A 71 4.82 -15.46 11.08
CA TRP A 71 5.01 -16.59 12.00
C TRP A 71 6.33 -16.53 12.79
N GLY A 72 6.89 -15.33 12.97
CA GLY A 72 8.16 -15.12 13.66
C GLY A 72 9.41 -15.46 12.85
N ARG A 73 9.29 -15.76 11.55
CA ARG A 73 10.41 -16.13 10.67
C ARG A 73 11.05 -14.90 10.03
N ALA A 74 11.99 -14.23 10.71
CA ALA A 74 12.56 -12.95 10.26
C ALA A 74 13.18 -12.97 8.84
N ASP A 75 13.56 -14.14 8.35
CA ASP A 75 14.11 -14.44 7.02
C ASP A 75 13.05 -14.64 5.93
N LEU A 76 11.77 -14.60 6.28
CA LEU A 76 10.66 -14.76 5.36
C LEU A 76 9.98 -13.43 5.09
N THR A 77 9.84 -13.05 3.83
CA THR A 77 8.85 -12.06 3.41
C THR A 77 7.72 -12.74 2.67
N ILE A 78 6.50 -12.54 3.14
CA ILE A 78 5.29 -12.88 2.39
C ILE A 78 4.75 -11.63 1.71
N ALA A 79 4.17 -11.81 0.54
CA ALA A 79 3.31 -10.82 -0.09
C ALA A 79 1.97 -11.46 -0.47
N VAL A 80 0.94 -10.65 -0.59
CA VAL A 80 -0.38 -11.08 -1.07
C VAL A 80 -0.89 -10.12 -2.12
N ALA A 81 -1.63 -10.65 -3.09
CA ALA A 81 -2.35 -9.84 -4.06
C ALA A 81 -3.78 -10.35 -4.22
N SER A 82 -4.71 -9.44 -4.43
CA SER A 82 -6.04 -9.72 -4.97
C SER A 82 -5.92 -9.84 -6.49
N ALA A 83 -6.57 -10.83 -7.11
CA ALA A 83 -6.63 -10.97 -8.55
C ALA A 83 -8.09 -10.81 -9.04
N ARG A 84 -8.30 -9.96 -10.04
CA ARG A 84 -9.62 -9.73 -10.66
C ARG A 84 -10.01 -10.83 -11.65
N GLU A 85 -9.03 -11.50 -12.25
CA GLU A 85 -9.23 -12.61 -13.20
C GLU A 85 -8.00 -13.53 -13.27
N PRO A 86 -8.16 -14.85 -13.04
CA PRO A 86 -9.29 -15.42 -12.30
C PRO A 86 -9.44 -14.75 -10.92
N ALA A 87 -10.65 -14.75 -10.35
CA ALA A 87 -10.93 -14.16 -9.05
C ALA A 87 -10.23 -14.96 -7.94
N GLU A 88 -9.10 -14.47 -7.44
CA GLU A 88 -8.23 -15.20 -6.52
C GLU A 88 -7.63 -14.31 -5.42
N LEU A 89 -7.28 -14.94 -4.30
CA LEU A 89 -6.27 -14.47 -3.36
C LEU A 89 -4.97 -15.21 -3.68
N VAL A 90 -3.90 -14.47 -3.99
CA VAL A 90 -2.60 -15.04 -4.34
C VAL A 90 -1.58 -14.72 -3.26
N VAL A 91 -0.84 -15.73 -2.81
CA VAL A 91 0.22 -15.61 -1.80
C VAL A 91 1.56 -15.84 -2.46
N PHE A 92 2.51 -14.96 -2.15
CA PHE A 92 3.87 -14.98 -2.67
C PHE A 92 4.88 -15.06 -1.52
N GLU A 93 6.05 -15.59 -1.83
CA GLU A 93 7.27 -15.36 -1.05
C GLU A 93 8.23 -14.47 -1.82
N LEU A 94 8.93 -13.60 -1.10
CA LEU A 94 10.10 -12.86 -1.59
C LEU A 94 11.35 -13.41 -0.91
N GLU A 95 12.27 -13.95 -1.72
CA GLU A 95 13.55 -14.49 -1.27
C GLU A 95 14.56 -13.37 -1.03
N HIS A 96 15.05 -13.20 0.20
CA HIS A 96 15.90 -12.07 0.58
C HIS A 96 17.24 -12.05 -0.16
N GLU A 97 17.84 -13.22 -0.39
CA GLU A 97 19.15 -13.32 -1.06
C GLU A 97 19.12 -12.87 -2.52
N THR A 98 18.04 -13.17 -3.25
CA THR A 98 17.97 -12.91 -4.69
C THR A 98 17.04 -11.75 -5.04
N GLY A 99 16.16 -11.36 -4.12
CA GLY A 99 15.07 -10.42 -4.37
C GLY A 99 13.96 -10.99 -5.25
N ARG A 100 13.96 -12.31 -5.53
CA ARG A 100 12.94 -12.91 -6.40
C ARG A 100 11.64 -13.16 -5.64
N VAL A 101 10.55 -12.79 -6.28
CA VAL A 101 9.19 -13.08 -5.85
C VAL A 101 8.68 -14.34 -6.57
N ARG A 102 7.94 -15.20 -5.88
CA ARG A 102 7.28 -16.37 -6.49
C ARG A 102 5.95 -16.66 -5.82
N VAL A 103 4.97 -17.12 -6.59
CA VAL A 103 3.70 -17.64 -6.05
C VAL A 103 3.96 -18.92 -5.26
N VAL A 104 3.36 -19.01 -4.07
CA VAL A 104 3.42 -20.20 -3.20
C VAL A 104 2.04 -20.78 -2.92
N ALA A 105 0.97 -20.00 -3.05
CA ALA A 105 -0.40 -20.49 -2.98
C ALA A 105 -1.37 -19.59 -3.77
N ARG A 106 -2.47 -20.18 -4.20
CA ARG A 106 -3.64 -19.51 -4.80
C ARG A 106 -4.88 -20.08 -4.14
N HIS A 107 -5.84 -19.20 -3.86
CA HIS A 107 -7.13 -19.57 -3.29
C HIS A 107 -8.22 -18.88 -4.09
N ASP A 108 -9.28 -19.61 -4.39
CA ASP A 108 -10.49 -19.01 -4.97
C ASP A 108 -10.97 -17.89 -4.04
N ALA A 109 -11.28 -16.73 -4.62
CA ALA A 109 -11.81 -15.64 -3.83
C ALA A 109 -13.23 -15.97 -3.33
N VAL A 110 -13.52 -15.62 -2.08
CA VAL A 110 -14.90 -15.62 -1.54
C VAL A 110 -15.67 -14.34 -1.90
N ILE A 111 -15.00 -13.40 -2.56
CA ILE A 111 -15.50 -12.12 -3.07
C ILE A 111 -15.56 -12.26 -4.59
N ASP A 112 -16.71 -11.94 -5.20
CA ASP A 112 -16.95 -12.15 -6.63
C ASP A 112 -16.02 -11.32 -7.53
N GLU A 113 -15.73 -10.08 -7.14
CA GLU A 113 -14.78 -9.18 -7.83
C GLU A 113 -13.76 -8.65 -6.81
N PRO A 114 -12.65 -9.40 -6.56
CA PRO A 114 -11.60 -8.97 -5.64
C PRO A 114 -10.97 -7.65 -6.07
N TYR A 115 -10.79 -6.75 -5.11
CA TYR A 115 -10.38 -5.37 -5.37
C TYR A 115 -9.22 -5.00 -4.43
N GLY A 116 -9.45 -4.27 -3.34
CA GLY A 116 -8.44 -3.95 -2.33
C GLY A 116 -7.89 -5.17 -1.56
N ILE A 117 -6.60 -5.13 -1.20
CA ILE A 117 -5.98 -6.10 -0.28
C ILE A 117 -4.88 -5.46 0.56
N CYS A 118 -4.74 -5.87 1.82
CA CYS A 118 -3.61 -5.52 2.69
C CYS A 118 -3.31 -6.62 3.72
N LEU A 119 -2.11 -6.57 4.31
CA LEU A 119 -1.65 -7.48 5.36
C LEU A 119 -1.61 -6.80 6.73
N TYR A 120 -1.77 -7.61 7.76
CA TYR A 120 -1.56 -7.24 9.15
C TYR A 120 -0.75 -8.33 9.85
N LEU A 121 0.33 -7.98 10.53
CA LEU A 121 0.97 -8.88 11.49
C LEU A 121 0.53 -8.51 12.90
N ASP A 122 -0.09 -9.44 13.61
CA ASP A 122 -0.41 -9.21 15.02
C ASP A 122 0.84 -9.29 15.93
N GLY A 123 0.65 -9.02 17.22
CA GLY A 123 1.73 -9.07 18.22
C GLY A 123 2.39 -10.45 18.39
N ARG A 124 1.83 -11.52 17.82
CA ARG A 124 2.44 -12.86 17.75
C ARG A 124 3.06 -13.14 16.38
N ARG A 125 3.13 -12.14 15.52
CA ARG A 125 3.59 -12.22 14.14
C ARG A 125 2.71 -13.11 13.27
N GLN A 126 1.47 -13.39 13.69
CA GLN A 126 0.51 -14.13 12.87
C GLN A 126 0.04 -13.19 11.74
N PRO A 127 0.18 -13.60 10.47
CA PRO A 127 -0.33 -12.85 9.35
C PRO A 127 -1.84 -12.98 9.21
N TRP A 128 -2.47 -11.84 8.99
CA TRP A 128 -3.86 -11.68 8.63
C TRP A 128 -3.95 -10.94 7.30
N ILE A 129 -4.89 -11.34 6.46
CA ILE A 129 -5.15 -10.73 5.16
C ILE A 129 -6.50 -10.06 5.23
N VAL A 130 -6.61 -8.82 4.79
CA VAL A 130 -7.88 -8.13 4.58
C VAL A 130 -8.04 -7.92 3.10
N MET A 131 -9.15 -8.40 2.53
CA MET A 131 -9.50 -8.23 1.13
C MET A 131 -10.90 -7.63 1.02
N ASN A 132 -11.13 -6.79 0.02
CA ASN A 132 -12.46 -6.27 -0.29
C ASN A 132 -12.86 -6.53 -1.74
N GLY A 133 -14.13 -6.25 -2.03
CA GLY A 133 -14.67 -6.16 -3.37
C GLY A 133 -15.46 -4.87 -3.53
N LYS A 134 -15.82 -4.57 -4.77
CA LYS A 134 -16.49 -3.30 -5.13
C LYS A 134 -17.86 -3.09 -4.50
N ASP A 135 -18.49 -4.16 -4.02
CA ASP A 135 -19.81 -4.14 -3.40
C ASP A 135 -19.78 -3.76 -1.90
N GLY A 136 -18.65 -3.30 -1.38
CA GLY A 136 -18.46 -2.96 0.03
C GLY A 136 -18.09 -4.15 0.92
N LEU A 137 -18.07 -5.38 0.41
CA LEU A 137 -17.70 -6.54 1.23
C LEU A 137 -16.21 -6.51 1.58
N PHE A 138 -15.92 -6.62 2.86
CA PHE A 138 -14.60 -6.97 3.37
C PHE A 138 -14.61 -8.35 4.00
N VAL A 139 -13.54 -9.11 3.73
CA VAL A 139 -13.25 -10.37 4.42
C VAL A 139 -11.83 -10.35 4.96
N GLN A 140 -11.68 -10.74 6.21
CA GLN A 140 -10.39 -10.93 6.87
C GLN A 140 -10.12 -12.41 7.07
N PHE A 141 -8.91 -12.84 6.71
CA PHE A 141 -8.44 -14.22 6.76
C PHE A 141 -7.24 -14.36 7.69
N GLU A 142 -7.20 -15.47 8.43
CA GLU A 142 -5.95 -16.01 8.97
C GLU A 142 -5.14 -16.63 7.83
N LEU A 143 -3.86 -16.25 7.68
CA LEU A 143 -2.93 -16.95 6.79
C LEU A 143 -2.09 -17.95 7.61
N ARG A 144 -2.24 -19.24 7.33
CA ARG A 144 -1.60 -20.32 8.08
C ARG A 144 -0.21 -20.65 7.53
N PRO A 145 0.68 -21.27 8.34
CA PRO A 145 2.06 -21.59 7.93
C PRO A 145 2.21 -22.48 6.69
N ASP A 146 1.16 -23.22 6.32
CA ASP A 146 1.06 -24.02 5.08
C ASP A 146 0.54 -23.21 3.89
N TYR A 147 0.44 -21.88 4.03
CA TYR A 147 -0.17 -20.92 3.10
C TYR A 147 -1.67 -21.11 2.88
N GLY A 148 -2.34 -21.94 3.69
CA GLY A 148 -3.80 -22.02 3.71
C GLY A 148 -4.43 -20.77 4.31
N VAL A 149 -5.57 -20.34 3.77
CA VAL A 149 -6.35 -19.23 4.33
C VAL A 149 -7.60 -19.74 5.03
N ALA A 150 -7.97 -19.10 6.13
CA ALA A 150 -9.24 -19.35 6.82
C ALA A 150 -9.92 -18.03 7.15
N GLU A 151 -11.17 -17.88 6.72
CA GLU A 151 -11.97 -16.71 7.05
C GLU A 151 -12.14 -16.58 8.57
N ALA A 152 -11.90 -15.37 9.08
CA ALA A 152 -11.99 -15.04 10.50
C ALA A 152 -13.06 -13.98 10.80
N ARG A 153 -13.27 -13.03 9.89
CA ARG A 153 -14.22 -11.92 10.07
C ARG A 153 -14.70 -11.39 8.73
N ARG A 154 -15.96 -10.95 8.65
CA ARG A 154 -16.53 -10.23 7.49
C ARG A 154 -17.34 -9.01 7.94
N TRP A 155 -17.34 -7.96 7.13
CA TRP A 155 -18.13 -6.75 7.34
C TRP A 155 -18.38 -6.05 6.01
N ARG A 156 -19.17 -4.97 6.02
CA ARG A 156 -19.48 -4.17 4.83
C ARG A 156 -19.38 -2.68 5.10
N THR A 157 -18.87 -1.93 4.12
CA THR A 157 -19.13 -0.50 3.92
C THR A 157 -20.45 -0.30 3.18
N GLU A 158 -20.93 0.94 3.05
CA GLU A 158 -22.18 1.22 2.33
C GLU A 158 -21.95 1.24 0.80
N THR A 159 -20.78 1.73 0.37
CA THR A 159 -20.35 1.86 -1.01
C THR A 159 -18.96 1.26 -1.24
N GLN A 160 -18.43 1.47 -2.45
CA GLN A 160 -17.20 0.88 -2.95
C GLN A 160 -15.97 1.28 -2.09
N PRO A 161 -15.21 0.30 -1.60
CA PRO A 161 -13.93 0.51 -0.95
C PRO A 161 -12.77 -0.03 -1.81
N GLU A 162 -11.57 0.51 -1.61
CA GLU A 162 -10.34 -0.05 -2.19
C GLU A 162 -9.22 -0.04 -1.16
N GLY A 163 -8.68 1.15 -0.87
CA GLY A 163 -7.49 1.32 -0.04
C GLY A 163 -7.63 0.68 1.33
N CYS A 164 -6.63 -0.08 1.75
CA CYS A 164 -6.53 -0.53 3.13
C CYS A 164 -5.07 -0.60 3.60
N VAL A 165 -4.86 -0.30 4.88
CA VAL A 165 -3.55 -0.40 5.52
C VAL A 165 -3.72 -0.73 6.99
N ALA A 166 -2.87 -1.61 7.51
CA ALA A 166 -2.85 -1.94 8.92
C ALA A 166 -1.66 -1.27 9.63
N ASP A 167 -1.93 -0.69 10.78
CA ASP A 167 -0.92 -0.39 11.78
C ASP A 167 -0.69 -1.65 12.63
N ASP A 168 0.35 -2.42 12.28
CA ASP A 168 0.74 -3.65 12.98
C ASP A 168 1.01 -3.44 14.48
N GLU A 169 1.62 -2.31 14.86
CA GLU A 169 2.00 -2.00 16.25
C GLU A 169 0.78 -1.64 17.10
N ALA A 170 -0.17 -0.89 16.52
CA ALA A 170 -1.37 -0.45 17.21
C ALA A 170 -2.53 -1.46 17.13
N GLY A 171 -2.46 -2.44 16.22
CA GLY A 171 -3.56 -3.37 15.95
C GLY A 171 -4.78 -2.65 15.37
N VAL A 172 -4.56 -1.65 14.52
CA VAL A 172 -5.62 -0.82 13.90
C VAL A 172 -5.59 -1.01 12.39
N LEU A 173 -6.76 -1.20 11.80
CA LEU A 173 -6.96 -1.20 10.36
C LEU A 173 -7.55 0.14 9.94
N TYR A 174 -7.04 0.69 8.84
CA TYR A 174 -7.64 1.81 8.11
C TYR A 174 -8.14 1.30 6.77
N ILE A 175 -9.36 1.67 6.40
CA ILE A 175 -9.97 1.33 5.11
C ILE A 175 -10.57 2.58 4.47
N GLY A 176 -10.37 2.73 3.17
CA GLY A 176 -10.97 3.77 2.34
C GLY A 176 -12.29 3.26 1.76
N GLU A 177 -13.34 4.07 1.88
CA GLU A 177 -14.58 3.96 1.13
C GLU A 177 -14.60 5.18 0.20
N GLU A 178 -14.48 4.94 -1.11
CA GLU A 178 -14.00 5.90 -2.12
C GLU A 178 -14.75 7.24 -2.07
N GLU A 179 -16.09 7.18 -1.97
CA GLU A 179 -16.96 8.37 -1.93
C GLU A 179 -17.32 8.84 -0.50
N TYR A 180 -16.87 8.13 0.55
CA TYR A 180 -17.14 8.51 1.95
C TYR A 180 -15.92 9.12 2.64
N GLY A 181 -14.75 8.49 2.55
CA GLY A 181 -13.58 8.84 3.36
C GLY A 181 -12.83 7.63 3.91
N VAL A 182 -12.18 7.82 5.06
CA VAL A 182 -11.40 6.79 5.75
C VAL A 182 -12.13 6.36 7.03
N TRP A 183 -12.31 5.05 7.18
CA TRP A 183 -12.70 4.42 8.43
C TRP A 183 -11.48 3.87 9.16
N ARG A 184 -11.57 3.79 10.49
CA ARG A 184 -10.70 2.94 11.30
C ARG A 184 -11.50 1.90 12.08
N LEU A 185 -10.90 0.75 12.29
CA LEU A 185 -11.44 -0.36 13.09
C LEU A 185 -10.30 -1.18 13.72
N SER A 186 -10.62 -2.09 14.63
CA SER A 186 -9.62 -3.01 15.17
C SER A 186 -9.17 -4.01 14.09
N ALA A 187 -7.87 -4.24 13.97
CA ALA A 187 -7.32 -5.30 13.13
C ALA A 187 -7.43 -6.69 13.78
N ASP A 188 -7.72 -6.78 15.08
CA ASP A 188 -7.97 -8.04 15.78
C ASP A 188 -9.32 -8.63 15.34
N PRO A 189 -9.34 -9.81 14.70
CA PRO A 189 -10.56 -10.42 14.18
C PRO A 189 -11.51 -10.90 15.29
N SER A 190 -11.05 -11.02 16.53
CA SER A 190 -11.90 -11.34 17.68
C SER A 190 -12.75 -10.15 18.13
N GLN A 191 -12.38 -8.92 17.73
CA GLN A 191 -13.14 -7.72 18.01
C GLN A 191 -14.21 -7.48 16.93
N PRO A 192 -15.38 -6.94 17.30
CA PRO A 192 -16.38 -6.51 16.33
C PRO A 192 -15.78 -5.52 15.30
N ALA A 193 -16.19 -5.63 14.05
CA ALA A 193 -15.84 -4.70 12.98
C ALA A 193 -16.63 -3.39 13.10
N ASN A 194 -16.37 -2.64 14.18
CA ASN A 194 -16.98 -1.33 14.43
C ASN A 194 -16.23 -0.27 13.62
N LEU A 195 -16.83 0.17 12.52
CA LEU A 195 -16.30 1.26 11.70
C LEU A 195 -16.45 2.60 12.43
N VAL A 196 -15.32 3.27 12.67
CA VAL A 196 -15.28 4.61 13.25
C VAL A 196 -14.65 5.56 12.25
N SER A 197 -15.40 6.59 11.86
CA SER A 197 -14.90 7.60 10.91
C SER A 197 -13.58 8.20 11.41
N PHE A 198 -12.59 8.23 10.53
CA PHE A 198 -11.26 8.78 10.80
C PHE A 198 -11.07 10.11 10.05
N ALA A 199 -11.40 10.13 8.77
CA ALA A 199 -11.47 11.32 7.91
C ALA A 199 -12.66 11.13 6.96
N ALA A 200 -13.34 12.20 6.56
CA ALA A 200 -14.54 12.10 5.73
C ALA A 200 -14.49 13.12 4.59
N ILE A 201 -14.89 12.69 3.41
CA ILE A 201 -15.16 13.61 2.30
C ILE A 201 -16.23 14.61 2.76
N GLY A 202 -16.02 15.88 2.38
CA GLY A 202 -16.85 17.00 2.82
C GLY A 202 -16.32 17.74 4.06
N ASP A 203 -15.22 17.28 4.68
CA ASP A 203 -14.47 18.05 5.69
C ASP A 203 -13.59 19.15 5.09
N GLY A 204 -13.45 19.16 3.75
CA GLY A 204 -12.67 20.12 2.98
C GLY A 204 -11.21 19.71 2.73
N VAL A 205 -10.81 18.49 3.13
CA VAL A 205 -9.47 17.95 2.92
C VAL A 205 -9.42 16.93 1.80
N LEU A 206 -10.34 15.95 1.81
CA LEU A 206 -10.37 14.86 0.84
C LEU A 206 -11.35 15.16 -0.30
N GLN A 207 -10.92 14.87 -1.52
CA GLN A 207 -11.74 14.89 -2.73
C GLN A 207 -11.84 13.46 -3.27
N ALA A 208 -13.07 12.97 -3.40
CA ALA A 208 -13.33 11.63 -3.93
C ALA A 208 -12.66 11.44 -5.30
N ASP A 209 -11.98 10.32 -5.55
CA ASP A 209 -12.01 9.10 -4.73
C ASP A 209 -10.89 9.01 -3.67
N VAL A 210 -11.20 8.41 -2.51
CA VAL A 210 -10.21 8.01 -1.51
C VAL A 210 -9.62 6.66 -1.90
N GLU A 211 -8.35 6.68 -2.30
CA GLU A 211 -7.67 5.50 -2.85
C GLU A 211 -6.64 4.92 -1.86
N GLY A 212 -5.40 4.72 -2.31
CA GLY A 212 -4.33 4.13 -1.52
C GLY A 212 -4.12 4.80 -0.16
N LEU A 213 -3.89 3.97 0.84
CA LEU A 213 -3.62 4.38 2.22
C LEU A 213 -2.25 3.86 2.65
N ALA A 214 -1.47 4.67 3.37
CA ALA A 214 -0.18 4.23 3.89
C ALA A 214 0.07 4.77 5.31
N VAL A 215 0.69 3.95 6.17
CA VAL A 215 1.06 4.33 7.54
C VAL A 215 2.54 4.64 7.61
N TYR A 216 2.90 5.89 7.93
CA TYR A 216 4.27 6.32 8.17
C TYR A 216 4.52 6.49 9.67
N ARG A 217 5.36 5.63 10.25
CA ARG A 217 5.77 5.72 11.66
C ARG A 217 7.21 6.13 11.78
N THR A 218 7.49 7.22 12.48
CA THR A 218 8.86 7.70 12.71
C THR A 218 9.10 7.96 14.20
N THR A 219 10.35 7.80 14.62
CA THR A 219 10.80 8.14 15.96
C THR A 219 11.82 9.26 15.85
N ASP A 220 11.57 10.38 16.51
CA ASP A 220 12.52 11.48 16.58
C ASP A 220 13.78 11.02 17.33
N GLY A 221 14.94 11.06 16.65
CA GLY A 221 16.19 10.58 17.22
C GLY A 221 16.76 11.43 18.37
N THR A 222 16.22 12.63 18.57
CA THR A 222 16.62 13.56 19.64
C THR A 222 15.72 13.43 20.87
N THR A 223 14.40 13.40 20.67
CA THR A 223 13.41 13.35 21.77
C THR A 223 12.99 11.92 22.13
N GLY A 224 13.16 10.96 21.21
CA GLY A 224 12.64 9.61 21.32
C GLY A 224 11.12 9.51 21.12
N GLU A 225 10.45 10.61 20.77
CA GLU A 225 9.00 10.62 20.54
C GLU A 225 8.68 9.88 19.24
N THR A 226 7.72 8.96 19.30
CA THR A 226 7.21 8.27 18.11
C THR A 226 5.95 8.96 17.62
N LYS A 227 5.92 9.29 16.34
CA LYS A 227 4.76 9.80 15.61
C LYS A 227 4.33 8.79 14.55
N THR A 228 3.03 8.63 14.41
CA THR A 228 2.42 7.84 13.35
C THR A 228 1.52 8.74 12.53
N TYR A 229 1.69 8.71 11.22
CA TYR A 229 0.88 9.46 10.27
C TYR A 229 0.17 8.49 9.33
N LEU A 230 -1.07 8.83 8.97
CA LEU A 230 -1.79 8.21 7.87
C LEU A 230 -1.66 9.12 6.65
N VAL A 231 -1.17 8.57 5.55
CA VAL A 231 -1.12 9.19 4.22
C VAL A 231 -2.28 8.63 3.42
N VAL A 232 -3.01 9.51 2.74
CA VAL A 232 -4.22 9.18 1.98
C VAL A 232 -4.09 9.76 0.58
N SER A 233 -4.24 8.92 -0.46
CA SER A 233 -4.43 9.39 -1.82
C SER A 233 -5.82 10.00 -1.97
N SER A 234 -5.88 11.30 -2.27
CA SER A 234 -7.10 12.05 -2.60
C SER A 234 -7.11 12.23 -4.11
N GLN A 235 -7.62 11.22 -4.80
CA GLN A 235 -7.43 11.04 -6.24
C GLN A 235 -8.11 12.16 -7.02
N GLY A 236 -9.33 12.56 -6.64
CA GLY A 236 -10.11 13.54 -7.41
C GLY A 236 -9.54 14.96 -7.45
N ASP A 237 -8.51 15.26 -6.65
CA ASP A 237 -7.78 16.52 -6.73
C ASP A 237 -6.25 16.33 -6.89
N ASN A 238 -5.80 15.11 -7.21
CA ASN A 238 -4.39 14.73 -7.41
C ASN A 238 -3.52 15.13 -6.21
N SER A 239 -4.03 14.95 -4.99
CA SER A 239 -3.34 15.35 -3.77
C SER A 239 -3.20 14.19 -2.79
N TYR A 240 -2.32 14.39 -1.82
CA TYR A 240 -2.06 13.43 -0.76
C TYR A 240 -2.20 14.11 0.59
N ALA A 241 -3.17 13.66 1.38
CA ALA A 241 -3.44 14.21 2.70
C ALA A 241 -2.66 13.43 3.78
N VAL A 242 -2.10 14.16 4.75
CA VAL A 242 -1.37 13.56 5.88
C VAL A 242 -2.11 13.88 7.18
N TYR A 243 -2.41 12.85 7.97
CA TYR A 243 -3.07 12.97 9.27
C TYR A 243 -2.19 12.41 10.38
N ASP A 244 -2.07 13.11 11.51
CA ASP A 244 -1.51 12.54 12.72
C ASP A 244 -2.50 11.52 13.30
N VAL A 245 -2.09 10.26 13.47
CA VAL A 245 -2.98 9.16 13.86
C VAL A 245 -3.54 9.35 15.27
N ALA A 246 -2.72 9.83 16.21
CA ALA A 246 -3.09 9.94 17.61
C ALA A 246 -4.17 11.01 17.84
N SER A 247 -3.97 12.20 17.27
CA SER A 247 -4.87 13.35 17.39
C SER A 247 -5.96 13.39 16.31
N ARG A 248 -5.77 12.66 15.20
CA ARG A 248 -6.56 12.73 13.95
C ARG A 248 -6.50 14.09 13.26
N ALA A 249 -5.54 14.93 13.66
CA ALA A 249 -5.37 16.25 13.06
C ALA A 249 -4.78 16.11 11.65
N HIS A 250 -5.40 16.77 10.68
CA HIS A 250 -4.80 17.01 9.38
C HIS A 250 -3.53 17.86 9.55
N ARG A 251 -2.41 17.36 9.00
CA ARG A 251 -1.09 18.02 9.04
C ARG A 251 -0.81 18.83 7.79
N GLY A 252 -1.64 18.65 6.77
CA GLY A 252 -1.53 19.31 5.47
C GLY A 252 -1.68 18.30 4.33
N SER A 253 -1.84 18.84 3.13
CA SER A 253 -1.90 18.06 1.90
C SER A 253 -0.85 18.59 0.93
N PHE A 254 -0.32 17.72 0.09
CA PHE A 254 0.66 18.08 -0.93
C PHE A 254 0.29 17.51 -2.30
N ARG A 255 0.95 18.02 -3.33
CA ARG A 255 0.96 17.45 -4.68
C ARG A 255 2.39 17.19 -5.12
N ILE A 256 2.57 16.17 -5.95
CA ILE A 256 3.86 15.86 -6.56
C ILE A 256 3.83 16.50 -7.94
N GLY A 257 4.67 17.52 -8.12
CA GLY A 257 4.85 18.18 -9.41
C GLY A 257 6.04 17.58 -10.15
N GLY A 258 6.23 18.00 -11.41
CA GLY A 258 7.33 17.54 -12.21
C GLY A 258 8.72 17.95 -11.73
N HIS A 259 9.70 17.25 -12.27
CA HIS A 259 11.14 17.47 -12.32
C HIS A 259 11.53 17.62 -13.82
N PRO A 260 12.68 18.20 -14.20
CA PRO A 260 13.05 18.32 -15.62
C PRO A 260 12.97 17.04 -16.46
N ASP A 261 13.14 15.87 -15.85
CA ASP A 261 13.16 14.56 -16.51
C ASP A 261 12.05 13.60 -16.05
N ILE A 262 11.22 14.00 -15.08
CA ILE A 262 10.13 13.18 -14.51
C ILE A 262 8.90 14.08 -14.40
N ASP A 263 7.77 13.64 -14.89
CA ASP A 263 6.49 14.34 -14.80
C ASP A 263 5.91 14.40 -13.38
N GLU A 264 4.87 15.22 -13.21
CA GLU A 264 3.99 15.22 -12.05
C GLU A 264 3.23 13.88 -11.89
N THR A 265 2.48 13.75 -10.80
CA THR A 265 1.52 12.65 -10.68
C THR A 265 0.09 13.13 -10.80
N SER A 266 -0.76 12.29 -11.37
CA SER A 266 -2.21 12.49 -11.38
C SER A 266 -2.96 11.15 -11.33
N GLU A 267 -4.22 11.20 -10.93
CA GLU A 267 -5.12 10.04 -10.85
C GLU A 267 -4.52 8.88 -10.04
N THR A 268 -3.82 9.17 -8.95
CA THR A 268 -3.13 8.14 -8.15
C THR A 268 -4.08 7.17 -7.48
N ASP A 269 -4.02 5.90 -7.86
CA ASP A 269 -4.62 4.78 -7.15
C ASP A 269 -3.81 4.48 -5.85
N GLY A 270 -2.85 3.55 -5.91
CA GLY A 270 -2.12 3.04 -4.75
C GLY A 270 -0.89 3.85 -4.33
N ILE A 271 -0.59 3.79 -3.03
CA ILE A 271 0.58 4.41 -2.41
C ILE A 271 1.19 3.50 -1.35
N ALA A 272 2.51 3.57 -1.18
CA ALA A 272 3.24 2.89 -0.12
C ALA A 272 4.30 3.80 0.48
N VAL A 273 4.50 3.70 1.80
CA VAL A 273 5.47 4.52 2.51
C VAL A 273 6.28 3.67 3.48
N THR A 274 7.57 3.99 3.58
CA THR A 274 8.44 3.48 4.65
C THR A 274 9.17 4.64 5.30
N SER A 275 9.40 4.54 6.61
CA SER A 275 10.28 5.44 7.37
C SER A 275 11.70 4.89 7.53
N THR A 276 11.96 3.70 6.99
CA THR A 276 13.31 3.13 7.04
C THR A 276 14.23 3.92 6.12
N PRO A 277 15.39 4.42 6.61
CA PRO A 277 16.34 5.09 5.75
C PRO A 277 16.85 4.19 4.61
N LEU A 278 16.78 4.68 3.38
CA LEU A 278 17.30 4.03 2.18
C LEU A 278 18.32 4.96 1.49
N PRO A 279 19.20 4.45 0.60
CA PRO A 279 20.10 5.31 -0.17
C PRO A 279 19.34 6.39 -0.94
N GLY A 280 19.66 7.66 -0.71
CA GLY A 280 18.95 8.81 -1.28
C GLY A 280 17.69 9.24 -0.52
N TYR A 281 17.21 8.42 0.43
CA TYR A 281 15.96 8.62 1.16
C TYR A 281 16.20 8.49 2.68
N PRO A 282 16.86 9.47 3.32
CA PRO A 282 17.33 9.35 4.71
C PRO A 282 16.20 9.31 5.75
N GLU A 283 15.00 9.77 5.41
CA GLU A 283 13.77 9.64 6.24
C GLU A 283 12.79 8.64 5.62
N GLY A 284 13.26 7.78 4.71
CA GLY A 284 12.44 6.87 3.95
C GLY A 284 11.77 7.50 2.73
N VAL A 285 10.97 6.69 2.04
CA VAL A 285 10.44 6.97 0.70
C VAL A 285 8.94 6.74 0.67
N LEU A 286 8.24 7.63 -0.03
CA LEU A 286 6.87 7.49 -0.47
C LEU A 286 6.90 7.06 -1.94
N VAL A 287 6.26 5.94 -2.26
CA VAL A 287 6.04 5.45 -3.61
C VAL A 287 4.58 5.68 -3.95
N VAL A 288 4.32 6.33 -5.07
CA VAL A 288 2.95 6.63 -5.54
C VAL A 288 2.79 6.12 -6.96
N GLN A 289 1.61 5.60 -7.29
CA GLN A 289 1.25 5.34 -8.68
C GLN A 289 1.00 6.67 -9.42
N ASP A 290 1.24 6.66 -10.72
CA ASP A 290 0.91 7.76 -11.62
C ASP A 290 0.03 7.28 -12.79
N GLY A 291 -1.19 7.82 -12.83
CA GLY A 291 -2.24 7.44 -13.75
C GLY A 291 -2.08 8.03 -15.16
N ASP A 292 -1.33 9.12 -15.32
CA ASP A 292 -1.01 9.75 -16.61
C ASP A 292 0.48 10.03 -16.71
N ASN A 293 1.21 9.08 -17.31
CA ASN A 293 2.64 9.21 -17.62
C ASN A 293 2.82 9.59 -19.10
N PRO A 294 3.03 10.88 -19.46
CA PRO A 294 2.87 11.35 -20.82
C PRO A 294 3.81 10.67 -21.83
N GLY A 295 3.19 10.08 -22.85
CA GLY A 295 3.91 9.40 -23.94
C GLY A 295 4.37 7.98 -23.61
N GLN A 296 4.07 7.47 -22.41
CA GLN A 296 4.41 6.12 -21.96
C GLN A 296 3.19 5.43 -21.33
N ASN A 297 3.38 4.22 -20.81
CA ASN A 297 2.38 3.59 -19.94
C ASN A 297 2.55 4.11 -18.51
N GLN A 298 1.54 3.92 -17.67
CA GLN A 298 1.57 4.25 -16.25
C GLN A 298 2.76 3.61 -15.52
N ASN A 299 3.19 4.24 -14.42
CA ASN A 299 4.31 3.78 -13.62
C ASN A 299 4.18 4.24 -12.16
N PHE A 300 5.28 4.18 -11.39
CA PHE A 300 5.34 4.65 -10.02
C PHE A 300 6.43 5.71 -9.84
N LYS A 301 6.17 6.74 -9.03
CA LYS A 301 7.14 7.77 -8.67
C LYS A 301 7.62 7.61 -7.23
N LEU A 302 8.91 7.88 -6.98
CA LEU A 302 9.52 7.82 -5.66
C LEU A 302 9.81 9.24 -5.16
N VAL A 303 9.29 9.57 -3.98
CA VAL A 303 9.47 10.86 -3.33
C VAL A 303 10.10 10.69 -1.96
N SER A 304 11.10 11.50 -1.64
CA SER A 304 11.74 11.50 -0.33
C SER A 304 10.80 12.04 0.74
N TRP A 305 10.69 11.35 1.87
CA TRP A 305 9.90 11.84 2.99
C TRP A 305 10.44 13.16 3.56
N VAL A 306 11.72 13.46 3.37
CA VAL A 306 12.30 14.77 3.71
C VAL A 306 11.56 15.91 2.99
N GLU A 307 11.21 15.71 1.71
CA GLU A 307 10.49 16.72 0.94
C GLU A 307 9.04 16.85 1.39
N VAL A 308 8.37 15.73 1.70
CA VAL A 308 7.02 15.71 2.29
C VAL A 308 7.03 16.52 3.59
N ARG A 309 7.95 16.19 4.49
CA ARG A 309 8.07 16.86 5.80
C ARG A 309 8.35 18.35 5.65
N ALA A 310 9.26 18.73 4.75
CA ALA A 310 9.57 20.12 4.49
C ALA A 310 8.37 20.89 3.90
N ALA A 311 7.62 20.28 2.98
CA ALA A 311 6.43 20.87 2.36
C ALA A 311 5.30 21.11 3.38
N LEU A 312 5.18 20.23 4.37
CA LEU A 312 4.14 20.31 5.40
C LEU A 312 4.58 21.04 6.68
N GLY A 313 5.85 21.44 6.79
CA GLY A 313 6.40 22.10 7.98
C GLY A 313 6.36 21.20 9.22
N MET A 314 6.61 19.90 9.05
CA MET A 314 6.61 18.89 10.11
C MET A 314 8.00 18.62 10.69
#